data_AF-Q6LGV2-F1
#
_entry.id   AF-Q6LGV2-F1
#
_cell.length_a   1.000
_cell.length_b   1.000
_cell.length_c   1.000
_cell.angle_alpha   90.00
_cell.angle_beta   90.00
_cell.angle_gamma   90.00
#
_symmetry.space_group_name_H-M   'P 1'
#
loop_
_entity.id
_entity.type
_entity.pdbx_description
1 polymer ?
#
loop_
_entity_poly.entity_id
_entity_poly.type
_entity_poly.pdbx_seq_one_letter_code
_entity_poly.pdbx_strand_id
1 'polypeptide(L)'
;MKIYILIILAIITSTAAVAKVTEADVARDRAWAASQNPSVPQSQIDYQWREYNKPPNETDGKSTYVRYSLNPPSDSVRSKTLKPTSTYICALSKIGGYYGRGLKGFDANVHDSGSNWVLTVGKNCGGCDNWGEAICWTK
;
A
#
# COMPACT_ATOMS: atom_id res chain seq x y z
N MET A 1 58.89 -39.40 -30.32
CA MET A 1 57.63 -38.98 -29.66
C MET A 1 57.70 -37.50 -29.32
N LYS A 2 57.34 -36.62 -30.25
CA LYS A 2 57.47 -35.14 -30.14
C LYS A 2 56.16 -34.39 -30.43
N ILE A 3 55.06 -35.12 -30.65
CA ILE A 3 53.77 -34.55 -31.13
C ILE A 3 52.80 -34.28 -29.95
N TYR A 4 52.89 -35.02 -28.84
CA TYR A 4 51.96 -34.89 -27.72
C TYR A 4 52.18 -33.65 -26.84
N ILE A 5 53.40 -33.09 -26.82
CA ILE A 5 53.72 -31.91 -25.99
C ILE A 5 53.11 -30.63 -26.58
N LEU A 6 52.97 -30.54 -27.91
CA LEU A 6 52.41 -29.37 -28.59
C LEU A 6 50.89 -29.24 -28.40
N ILE A 7 50.17 -30.37 -28.26
CA ILE A 7 48.71 -30.36 -28.10
C ILE A 7 48.31 -29.95 -26.67
N ILE A 8 49.10 -30.33 -25.65
CA ILE A 8 48.80 -30.00 -24.25
C ILE A 8 49.07 -28.51 -23.95
N LEU A 9 50.03 -27.88 -24.63
CA LEU A 9 50.32 -26.44 -24.44
C LEU A 9 49.28 -25.52 -25.11
N ALA A 10 48.61 -25.99 -26.18
CA ALA A 10 47.58 -25.22 -26.88
C ALA A 10 46.28 -25.06 -26.06
N ILE A 11 46.01 -25.98 -25.12
CA ILE A 11 44.77 -25.97 -24.32
C ILE A 11 44.84 -24.95 -23.16
N ILE A 12 46.05 -24.51 -22.76
CA ILE A 12 46.25 -23.64 -21.58
C ILE A 12 46.12 -22.14 -21.94
N THR A 13 46.07 -21.78 -23.23
CA THR A 13 46.02 -20.38 -23.67
C THR A 13 44.61 -19.85 -23.98
N SER A 14 43.56 -20.59 -23.61
CA SER A 14 42.19 -20.07 -23.58
C SER A 14 42.04 -19.09 -22.43
N THR A 15 42.61 -17.88 -22.59
CA THR A 15 42.35 -16.74 -21.73
C THR A 15 40.85 -16.56 -21.62
N ALA A 16 40.31 -16.77 -20.42
CA ALA A 16 38.94 -16.40 -20.11
C ALA A 16 38.79 -14.91 -20.39
N ALA A 17 38.15 -14.56 -21.51
CA ALA A 17 37.65 -13.22 -21.74
C ALA A 17 36.54 -13.00 -20.71
N VAL A 18 36.90 -12.54 -19.52
CA VAL A 18 35.93 -12.00 -18.57
C VAL A 18 35.33 -10.78 -19.24
N ALA A 19 34.10 -10.92 -19.74
CA ALA A 19 33.33 -9.82 -20.31
C ALA A 19 33.21 -8.74 -19.22
N LYS A 20 34.03 -7.70 -19.33
CA LYS A 20 34.02 -6.58 -18.41
C LYS A 20 32.84 -5.70 -18.81
N VAL A 21 31.88 -5.54 -17.90
CA VAL A 21 30.79 -4.58 -18.09
C VAL A 21 31.40 -3.21 -18.32
N THR A 22 31.18 -2.65 -19.51
CA THR A 22 31.64 -1.31 -19.86
C THR A 22 30.60 -0.28 -19.42
N GLU A 23 31.00 0.98 -19.30
CA GLU A 23 30.04 2.07 -19.06
C GLU A 23 28.99 2.17 -20.17
N ALA A 24 29.34 1.79 -21.40
CA ALA A 24 28.41 1.72 -22.53
C ALA A 24 27.34 0.63 -22.32
N ASP A 25 27.71 -0.51 -21.72
CA ASP A 25 26.75 -1.55 -21.36
C ASP A 25 25.77 -1.07 -20.28
N VAL A 26 26.28 -0.37 -19.25
CA VAL A 26 25.45 0.22 -18.20
C VAL A 26 24.50 1.28 -18.76
N ALA A 27 24.99 2.13 -19.67
CA ALA A 27 24.19 3.18 -20.28
C ALA A 27 23.06 2.61 -21.16
N ARG A 28 23.35 1.59 -21.97
CA ARG A 28 22.37 0.87 -22.78
C ARG A 28 21.31 0.21 -21.92
N ASP A 29 21.70 -0.51 -20.87
CA ASP A 29 20.78 -1.23 -20.00
C ASP A 29 19.91 -0.27 -19.18
N ARG A 30 20.46 0.87 -18.75
CA ARG A 30 19.69 1.96 -18.11
C ARG A 30 18.67 2.56 -19.07
N ALA A 31 19.05 2.82 -20.32
CA ALA A 31 18.14 3.36 -21.33
C ALA A 31 17.02 2.34 -21.66
N TRP A 32 17.36 1.05 -21.75
CA TRP A 32 16.37 -0.01 -21.91
C TRP A 32 15.42 -0.09 -20.71
N ALA A 33 15.94 -0.11 -19.48
CA ALA A 33 15.11 -0.14 -18.27
C ALA A 33 14.19 1.08 -18.14
N ALA A 34 14.66 2.27 -18.52
CA ALA A 34 13.84 3.49 -18.58
C ALA A 34 12.76 3.42 -19.67
N SER A 35 13.05 2.77 -20.81
CA SER A 35 12.06 2.56 -21.88
C SER A 35 10.97 1.55 -21.49
N GLN A 36 11.29 0.59 -20.62
CA GLN A 36 10.34 -0.41 -20.10
C GLN A 36 9.48 0.15 -18.95
N ASN A 37 9.96 1.17 -18.25
CA ASN A 37 9.25 1.84 -17.17
C ASN A 37 9.04 3.33 -17.50
N PRO A 38 8.20 3.68 -18.50
CA PRO A 38 7.85 5.07 -18.73
C PRO A 38 7.20 5.58 -17.45
N SER A 39 7.83 6.57 -16.83
CA SER A 39 7.29 7.24 -15.66
C SER A 39 5.88 7.70 -16.01
N VAL A 40 4.90 7.39 -15.15
CA VAL A 40 3.52 7.87 -15.32
C VAL A 40 3.62 9.39 -15.48
N PRO A 41 3.14 9.97 -16.61
CA PRO A 41 3.23 11.41 -16.80
C PRO A 41 2.55 12.13 -15.63
N GLN A 42 3.14 13.24 -15.18
CA GLN A 42 2.59 14.02 -14.06
C GLN A 42 1.12 14.39 -14.30
N SER A 43 0.72 14.64 -15.55
CA SER A 43 -0.66 14.91 -15.95
C SER A 43 -1.63 13.74 -15.66
N GLN A 44 -1.17 12.49 -15.75
CA GLN A 44 -1.98 11.33 -15.38
C GLN A 44 -2.09 11.18 -13.86
N ILE A 45 -1.02 11.48 -13.12
CA ILE A 45 -1.04 11.53 -11.65
C ILE A 45 -2.03 12.61 -11.19
N ASP A 46 -1.93 13.81 -11.75
CA ASP A 46 -2.81 14.94 -11.43
C ASP A 46 -4.27 14.65 -11.79
N TYR A 47 -4.51 13.96 -12.91
CA TYR A 47 -5.84 13.50 -13.30
C TYR A 47 -6.40 12.50 -12.29
N GLN A 48 -5.63 11.49 -11.89
CA GLN A 48 -6.06 10.52 -10.88
C GLN A 48 -6.34 11.22 -9.55
N TRP A 49 -5.48 12.16 -9.14
CA TRP A 49 -5.68 12.92 -7.91
C TRP A 49 -6.96 13.76 -7.95
N ARG A 50 -7.24 14.41 -9.08
CA ARG A 50 -8.46 15.20 -9.27
C ARG A 50 -9.72 14.35 -9.32
N GLU A 51 -9.71 13.16 -9.94
CA GLU A 51 -10.92 12.36 -10.10
C GLU A 51 -11.24 11.51 -8.88
N TYR A 52 -10.23 10.91 -8.23
CA TYR A 52 -10.44 10.00 -7.11
C TYR A 52 -10.45 10.69 -5.74
N ASN A 53 -9.93 11.91 -5.62
CA ASN A 53 -10.00 12.70 -4.38
C ASN A 53 -10.95 13.90 -4.50
N LYS A 54 -11.95 13.88 -5.40
CA LYS A 54 -13.01 14.91 -5.34
C LYS A 54 -13.67 14.81 -3.97
N PRO A 55 -13.64 15.87 -3.14
CA PRO A 55 -14.49 15.88 -1.96
C PRO A 55 -15.94 15.70 -2.43
N PRO A 56 -16.79 14.98 -1.69
CA PRO A 56 -18.21 14.94 -1.97
C PRO A 56 -18.73 16.38 -2.13
N ASN A 57 -19.65 16.61 -3.06
CA ASN A 57 -20.27 17.93 -3.20
C ASN A 57 -20.86 18.33 -1.83
N GLU A 58 -20.31 19.39 -1.23
CA GLU A 58 -20.86 19.98 -0.02
C GLU A 58 -22.25 20.50 -0.38
N THR A 59 -23.29 19.81 0.08
CA THR A 59 -24.64 20.34 0.03
C THR A 59 -24.80 21.24 1.25
N ASP A 60 -25.38 22.43 1.08
CA ASP A 60 -25.68 23.39 2.17
C ASP A 60 -26.63 22.84 3.26
N GLY A 61 -26.98 21.55 3.19
CA GLY A 61 -27.78 20.86 4.18
C GLY A 61 -26.97 20.64 5.47
N LYS A 62 -27.49 21.12 6.59
CA LYS A 62 -27.08 20.65 7.93
C LYS A 62 -27.35 19.15 8.02
N SER A 63 -26.39 18.33 7.62
CA SER A 63 -26.52 16.89 7.73
C SER A 63 -26.37 16.48 9.19
N THR A 64 -27.41 15.89 9.76
CA THR A 64 -27.30 15.25 11.06
C THR A 64 -26.44 14.00 10.89
N TYR A 65 -25.38 13.90 11.69
CA TYR A 65 -24.54 12.71 11.70
C TYR A 65 -24.67 11.98 13.03
N VAL A 66 -24.53 10.66 12.98
CA VAL A 66 -24.41 9.81 14.17
C VAL A 66 -22.95 9.39 14.29
N ARG A 67 -22.36 9.60 15.47
CA ARG A 67 -20.99 9.18 15.77
C ARG A 67 -21.00 7.85 16.51
N TYR A 68 -20.08 6.98 16.12
CA TYR A 68 -19.81 5.71 16.77
C TYR A 68 -18.34 5.65 17.16
N SER A 69 -18.06 5.19 18.38
CA SER A 69 -16.71 4.87 18.82
C SER A 69 -16.57 3.38 19.09
N LEU A 70 -15.36 2.87 18.88
CA LEU A 70 -14.95 1.52 19.22
C LEU A 70 -13.51 1.54 19.76
N ASN A 71 -13.37 1.01 20.98
CA ASN A 71 -12.07 0.77 21.62
C ASN A 71 -12.01 -0.71 22.05
N PRO A 72 -11.40 -1.60 21.26
CA PRO A 72 -11.19 -3.00 21.62
C PRO A 72 -10.33 -3.14 22.88
N PRO A 73 -10.45 -4.22 23.68
CA PRO A 73 -9.42 -4.58 24.66
C PRO A 73 -8.10 -4.98 23.96
N SER A 74 -6.97 -4.92 24.68
CA SER A 74 -5.63 -5.26 24.17
C SER A 74 -5.61 -6.62 23.45
N ASP A 75 -4.90 -6.69 22.33
CA ASP A 75 -4.72 -7.89 21.50
C ASP A 75 -6.01 -8.50 20.92
N SER A 76 -7.03 -7.67 20.66
CA SER A 76 -8.28 -8.13 20.03
C SER A 76 -8.67 -7.31 18.80
N VAL A 77 -9.34 -7.97 17.86
CA VAL A 77 -10.10 -7.33 16.78
C VAL A 77 -11.56 -7.26 17.23
N ARG A 78 -12.17 -6.08 17.14
CA ARG A 78 -13.60 -5.90 17.41
C ARG A 78 -14.27 -5.19 16.26
N SER A 79 -15.55 -5.48 16.10
CA SER A 79 -16.42 -4.84 15.14
C SER A 79 -17.67 -4.31 15.81
N LYS A 80 -18.21 -3.22 15.27
CA LYS A 80 -19.45 -2.58 15.71
C LYS A 80 -20.32 -2.29 14.51
N THR A 81 -21.54 -2.83 14.52
CA THR A 81 -22.57 -2.51 13.53
C THR A 81 -23.00 -1.05 13.67
N LEU A 82 -23.09 -0.35 12.53
CA LEU A 82 -23.44 1.05 12.44
C LEU A 82 -24.87 1.21 11.89
N LYS A 83 -25.06 2.01 10.83
CA LYS A 83 -26.34 2.25 10.17
C LYS A 83 -26.55 1.35 8.93
N PRO A 84 -27.81 1.16 8.49
CA PRO A 84 -28.11 0.41 7.28
C PRO A 84 -27.48 1.01 6.03
N THR A 85 -26.96 0.18 5.15
CA THR A 85 -26.29 0.63 3.91
C THR A 85 -27.27 1.12 2.85
N SER A 86 -28.57 0.86 3.01
CA SER A 86 -29.62 1.34 2.12
C SER A 86 -29.77 2.85 2.14
N THR A 87 -29.79 3.46 3.33
CA THR A 87 -30.15 4.88 3.53
C THR A 87 -29.02 5.76 4.06
N TYR A 88 -27.92 5.17 4.53
CA TYR A 88 -26.80 5.91 5.11
C TYR A 88 -25.49 5.65 4.35
N ILE A 89 -24.59 6.63 4.44
CA ILE A 89 -23.16 6.47 4.17
C ILE A 89 -22.46 6.60 5.52
N CYS A 90 -21.51 5.69 5.78
CA CYS A 90 -20.65 5.78 6.95
C CYS A 90 -19.18 5.82 6.51
N ALA A 91 -18.38 6.62 7.21
CA ALA A 91 -16.95 6.73 6.97
C ALA A 91 -16.18 6.77 8.28
N LEU A 92 -14.91 6.37 8.22
CA LEU A 92 -13.97 6.54 9.32
C LEU A 92 -13.73 8.04 9.52
N SER A 93 -13.93 8.51 10.75
CA SER A 93 -13.79 9.93 11.11
C SER A 93 -12.51 10.24 11.86
N LYS A 94 -12.12 9.34 12.77
CA LYS A 94 -10.90 9.44 13.56
C LYS A 94 -10.35 8.06 13.82
N ILE A 95 -9.03 7.99 13.89
CA ILE A 95 -8.28 6.83 14.32
C ILE A 95 -7.16 7.33 15.22
N GLY A 96 -6.88 6.59 16.27
CA GLY A 96 -5.80 6.94 17.18
C GLY A 96 -5.45 5.78 18.08
N GLY A 97 -4.43 6.00 18.90
CA GLY A 97 -3.89 4.95 19.73
C GLY A 97 -2.45 5.19 20.14
N TYR A 98 -1.91 4.21 20.87
CA TYR A 98 -0.52 4.16 21.29
C TYR A 98 0.18 2.97 20.66
N TYR A 99 1.36 3.24 20.10
CA TYR A 99 2.26 2.24 19.56
C TYR A 99 3.38 1.90 20.56
N GLY A 100 3.48 0.62 20.93
CA GLY A 100 4.68 0.07 21.55
C GLY A 100 5.82 -0.14 20.54
N ARG A 101 6.95 -0.72 20.98
CA ARG A 101 8.14 -0.96 20.12
C ARG A 101 7.76 -1.81 18.88
N GLY A 102 7.93 -1.23 17.69
CA GLY A 102 7.76 -1.91 16.40
C GLY A 102 6.77 -1.21 15.48
N LEU A 103 7.09 -1.14 14.19
CA LEU A 103 6.27 -0.54 13.12
C LEU A 103 4.99 -1.35 12.85
N LYS A 104 4.03 -1.36 13.77
CA LYS A 104 2.68 -1.90 13.50
C LYS A 104 1.71 -0.73 13.45
N GLY A 105 1.09 -0.51 12.29
CA GLY A 105 0.19 0.61 12.03
C GLY A 105 -1.16 0.52 12.75
N PHE A 106 -1.95 1.60 12.66
CA PHE A 106 -3.31 1.64 13.19
C PHE A 106 -4.18 0.81 12.24
N ASP A 107 -4.99 -0.09 12.79
CA ASP A 107 -5.91 -0.92 12.01
C ASP A 107 -7.34 -0.54 12.39
N ALA A 108 -7.98 0.28 11.57
CA ALA A 108 -9.41 0.53 11.65
C ALA A 108 -10.00 0.75 10.26
N ASN A 109 -11.19 0.21 10.03
CA ASN A 109 -11.91 0.39 8.79
C ASN A 109 -13.41 0.56 9.03
N VAL A 110 -14.06 1.24 8.09
CA VAL A 110 -15.51 1.23 7.94
C VAL A 110 -15.81 0.59 6.60
N HIS A 111 -16.60 -0.47 6.59
CA HIS A 111 -16.92 -1.23 5.38
C HIS A 111 -18.41 -1.61 5.33
N ASP A 112 -18.89 -1.88 4.12
CA ASP A 112 -20.25 -2.36 3.86
C ASP A 112 -20.31 -3.89 4.05
N SER A 113 -21.19 -4.37 4.92
CA SER A 113 -21.43 -5.81 5.14
C SER A 113 -22.58 -6.39 4.29
N GLY A 114 -23.14 -5.62 3.37
CA GLY A 114 -24.30 -5.92 2.53
C GLY A 114 -25.64 -5.49 3.13
N SER A 115 -25.72 -5.28 4.45
CA SER A 115 -26.94 -4.82 5.14
C SER A 115 -26.73 -3.58 6.00
N ASN A 116 -25.57 -3.50 6.65
CA ASN A 116 -25.20 -2.41 7.54
C ASN A 116 -23.73 -2.06 7.32
N TRP A 117 -23.39 -0.81 7.59
CA TRP A 117 -22.01 -0.40 7.73
C TRP A 117 -21.45 -0.99 9.02
N VAL A 118 -20.16 -1.35 9.00
CA VAL A 118 -19.47 -1.94 10.13
C VAL A 118 -18.17 -1.19 10.35
N LEU A 119 -17.94 -0.74 11.59
CA LEU A 119 -16.64 -0.25 12.05
C LEU A 119 -15.86 -1.43 12.65
N THR A 120 -14.71 -1.75 12.10
CA THR A 120 -13.77 -2.71 12.69
C THR A 120 -12.52 -1.98 13.16
N VAL A 121 -12.04 -2.33 14.34
CA VAL A 121 -10.77 -1.85 14.90
C VAL A 121 -9.97 -3.07 15.35
N GLY A 122 -8.76 -3.21 14.82
CA GLY A 122 -7.83 -4.29 15.10
C GLY A 122 -6.68 -3.85 16.00
N LYS A 123 -6.26 -4.71 16.91
CA LYS A 123 -5.00 -4.59 17.67
C LYS A 123 -4.11 -5.79 17.33
N ASN A 124 -3.19 -5.60 16.38
CA ASN A 124 -2.30 -6.67 15.91
C ASN A 124 -0.87 -6.57 16.50
N CYS A 125 -0.71 -5.86 17.61
CA CYS A 125 0.57 -5.60 18.28
C CYS A 125 0.46 -5.89 19.78
N GLY A 126 1.34 -6.75 20.30
CA GLY A 126 1.42 -7.06 21.74
C GLY A 126 1.71 -5.80 22.55
N GLY A 127 0.67 -5.22 23.15
CA GLY A 127 0.75 -4.00 23.94
C GLY A 127 0.48 -2.68 23.20
N CYS A 128 -0.14 -2.72 22.01
CA CYS A 128 -0.69 -1.49 21.41
C CYS A 128 -2.13 -1.22 21.85
N ASP A 129 -2.49 0.05 21.84
CA ASP A 129 -3.86 0.51 22.01
C ASP A 129 -4.29 1.20 20.73
N ASN A 130 -5.40 0.77 20.12
CA ASN A 130 -5.98 1.35 18.91
C ASN A 130 -7.45 1.61 19.19
N TRP A 131 -7.95 2.77 18.81
CA TRP A 131 -9.36 3.12 18.82
C TRP A 131 -9.75 3.76 17.50
N GLY A 132 -11.03 3.64 17.16
CA GLY A 132 -11.58 4.20 15.92
C GLY A 132 -12.95 4.82 16.16
N GLU A 133 -13.23 5.88 15.40
CA GLU A 133 -14.55 6.49 15.35
C GLU A 133 -15.08 6.53 13.93
N ALA A 134 -16.35 6.19 13.76
CA ALA A 134 -17.07 6.33 12.51
C ALA A 134 -18.16 7.39 12.64
N ILE A 135 -18.43 8.10 11.55
CA ILE A 135 -19.61 8.94 11.40
C ILE A 135 -20.50 8.34 10.32
N CYS A 136 -21.80 8.45 10.51
CA CYS A 136 -22.81 8.06 9.53
C CYS A 136 -23.75 9.24 9.26
N TRP A 137 -24.05 9.48 7.99
CA TRP A 137 -25.00 10.50 7.55
C TRP A 137 -25.96 9.89 6.52
N THR A 138 -27.15 10.49 6.38
CA THR A 138 -28.12 10.08 5.36
C THR A 138 -27.57 10.38 3.97
N LYS A 139 -27.84 9.48 3.02
CA LYS A 139 -27.54 9.70 1.59
C LYS A 139 -28.26 10.92 1.04
#